data_AF-A0A936KFG9-F1
#
_entry.id   AF-A0A936KFG9-F1
#
_cell.length_a   1.000
_cell.length_b   1.000
_cell.length_c   1.000
_cell.angle_alpha   90.00
_cell.angle_beta   90.00
_cell.angle_gamma   90.00
#
_symmetry.space_group_name_H-M   'P 1'
#
loop_
_entity.id
_entity.type
_entity.pdbx_description
1 polymer ?
#
loop_
_entity_poly.entity_id
_entity_poly.type
_entity_poly.pdbx_seq_one_letter_code
_entity_poly.pdbx_strand_id
1 'polypeptide(L)'
;MAGRMGRSQAITTFGVGSIYELRTFRQGKATLHSVMVAGLDAWERFKSDMQVVREDVLKKILKVDYFLAPPIEPDYPSEESPALPAVRFPGVLYCDRCGRVGRVGQEFTDPQFSGPRCADASCTGRAIPFRFVVACYDKTGGDPHPGHVEDFPYEYWAHRGGQRCDMPAVYLTGRTDASGLSGLILKCKSCAAPPQSMESIFGEGALAGLHCRGHRPWLFDHEAGCTRPIRVLQRGASNTYFPVTVSALSIPPYSDRLFSLVEKALNQPLLDFIRGGQLQESAIVGLLRNVQGLNDPTVFTDEQVLEAARIIAGVSEISVPAGEAEQRDRERNALVSGRPEIGPEDEFVAVPVGGLIEFPLLADYFDRIVRVHRLREVRALRGFQRVEPNFSGDAFSIPVAPLSSAN
;
A
#
# COMPACT_ATOMS: atom_id res chain seq x y z
N MET A 1 -22.47 7.78 2.42
CA MET A 1 -21.42 7.56 3.42
C MET A 1 -20.64 6.31 3.05
N ALA A 2 -19.41 6.50 2.58
CA ALA A 2 -18.44 5.43 2.34
C ALA A 2 -17.89 4.93 3.70
N GLY A 3 -17.20 3.80 3.71
CA GLY A 3 -16.56 3.26 4.89
C GLY A 3 -15.42 4.18 5.34
N ARG A 4 -15.14 4.19 6.65
CA ARG A 4 -14.06 4.99 7.23
C ARG A 4 -12.88 4.09 7.60
N MET A 5 -11.67 4.56 7.35
CA MET A 5 -10.43 3.94 7.81
C MET A 5 -9.44 5.00 8.28
N GLY A 6 -8.53 4.61 9.18
CA GLY A 6 -7.44 5.48 9.60
C GLY A 6 -6.44 5.70 8.47
N ARG A 7 -5.87 6.91 8.37
CA ARG A 7 -4.88 7.26 7.35
C ARG A 7 -3.67 6.32 7.32
N SER A 8 -3.23 5.84 8.48
CA SER A 8 -2.15 4.85 8.58
C SER A 8 -2.53 3.47 8.04
N GLN A 9 -3.82 3.10 8.07
CA GLN A 9 -4.29 1.84 7.51
C GLN A 9 -4.19 1.85 5.98
N ALA A 10 -4.34 3.00 5.34
CA ALA A 10 -4.22 3.16 3.88
C ALA A 10 -2.80 2.93 3.33
N ILE A 11 -1.79 2.86 4.19
CA ILE A 11 -0.41 2.51 3.81
C ILE A 11 0.06 1.18 4.44
N THR A 12 -0.75 0.60 5.33
CA THR A 12 -0.45 -0.67 6.00
C THR A 12 -1.49 -1.71 5.59
N THR A 13 -2.52 -1.93 6.41
CA THR A 13 -3.47 -3.04 6.27
C THR A 13 -4.35 -2.94 5.03
N PHE A 14 -4.73 -1.73 4.64
CA PHE A 14 -5.71 -1.46 3.59
C PHE A 14 -5.16 -0.51 2.53
N GLY A 15 -3.92 -0.75 2.09
CA GLY A 15 -3.32 -0.02 0.97
C GLY A 15 -3.80 -0.49 -0.39
N VAL A 16 -3.28 0.13 -1.45
CA VAL A 16 -3.51 -0.27 -2.86
C VAL A 16 -3.37 -1.78 -3.03
N GLY A 17 -4.33 -2.42 -3.70
CA GLY A 17 -4.33 -3.86 -3.94
C GLY A 17 -4.83 -4.72 -2.77
N SER A 18 -5.03 -4.16 -1.58
CA SER A 18 -5.68 -4.86 -0.47
C SER A 18 -7.18 -5.05 -0.72
N ILE A 19 -7.77 -6.12 -0.18
CA ILE A 19 -9.22 -6.34 -0.18
C ILE A 19 -9.80 -5.77 1.11
N TYR A 20 -10.81 -4.91 1.00
CA TYR A 20 -11.46 -4.22 2.09
C TYR A 20 -12.97 -4.50 2.13
N GLU A 21 -13.47 -4.85 3.32
CA GLU A 21 -14.90 -5.01 3.57
C GLU A 21 -15.55 -3.66 3.86
N LEU A 22 -16.14 -3.08 2.82
CA LEU A 22 -16.77 -1.78 2.86
C LEU A 22 -18.23 -1.92 3.32
N ARG A 23 -18.57 -1.26 4.44
CA ARG A 23 -19.95 -1.13 4.91
C ARG A 23 -20.50 0.25 4.54
N THR A 24 -21.50 0.28 3.67
CA THR A 24 -22.23 1.52 3.33
C THR A 24 -23.56 1.56 4.06
N PHE A 25 -24.00 2.75 4.48
CA PHE A 25 -25.32 2.97 5.05
C PHE A 25 -26.14 3.84 4.12
N ARG A 26 -27.29 3.32 3.65
CA ARG A 26 -28.26 4.08 2.85
C ARG A 26 -29.66 3.83 3.41
N GLN A 27 -30.42 4.89 3.65
CA GLN A 27 -31.80 4.82 4.18
C GLN A 27 -31.94 3.90 5.42
N GLY A 28 -30.99 3.99 6.35
CA GLY A 28 -30.97 3.17 7.56
C GLY A 28 -30.61 1.68 7.37
N LYS A 29 -30.30 1.24 6.13
CA LYS A 29 -29.86 -0.13 5.85
C LYS A 29 -28.36 -0.17 5.62
N ALA A 30 -27.70 -1.08 6.35
CA ALA A 30 -26.30 -1.41 6.14
C ALA A 30 -26.16 -2.42 5.00
N THR A 31 -25.31 -2.09 4.03
CA THR A 31 -24.96 -2.96 2.91
C THR A 31 -23.45 -3.25 2.99
N LEU A 32 -23.10 -4.53 2.90
CA LEU A 32 -21.71 -5.00 2.84
C LEU A 32 -21.27 -5.12 1.38
N HIS A 33 -20.10 -4.58 1.09
CA HIS A 33 -19.42 -4.66 -0.19
C HIS A 33 -18.01 -5.20 0.05
N SER A 34 -17.50 -5.96 -0.91
CA SER A 34 -16.08 -6.31 -0.98
C SER A 34 -15.46 -5.48 -2.09
N VAL A 35 -14.46 -4.69 -1.74
CA VAL A 35 -13.73 -3.85 -2.68
C VAL A 35 -12.24 -4.09 -2.58
N MET A 36 -11.49 -3.72 -3.60
CA MET A 36 -10.05 -3.64 -3.57
C MET A 36 -9.64 -2.19 -3.74
N VAL A 37 -8.69 -1.72 -2.92
CA VAL A 37 -8.18 -0.34 -3.05
C VAL A 37 -7.48 -0.21 -4.40
N ALA A 38 -7.88 0.78 -5.19
CA ALA A 38 -7.39 0.97 -6.55
C ALA A 38 -5.97 1.55 -6.54
N GLY A 39 -5.25 1.34 -7.64
CA GLY A 39 -3.91 1.89 -7.89
C GLY A 39 -3.91 3.41 -7.96
N LEU A 40 -2.71 3.99 -7.81
CA LEU A 40 -2.46 5.43 -7.72
C LEU A 40 -2.97 6.19 -8.95
N ASP A 41 -3.12 5.54 -10.10
CA ASP A 41 -3.74 6.13 -11.30
C ASP A 41 -5.16 6.64 -11.04
N ALA A 42 -5.91 5.94 -10.18
CA ALA A 42 -7.26 6.35 -9.80
C ALA A 42 -7.26 7.46 -8.72
N TRP A 43 -6.14 7.70 -8.06
CA TRP A 43 -6.01 8.71 -6.99
C TRP A 43 -5.75 10.10 -7.56
N GLU A 44 -5.28 10.20 -8.81
CA GLU A 44 -4.95 11.48 -9.48
C GLU A 44 -6.14 12.46 -9.45
N ARG A 45 -7.38 11.96 -9.45
CA ARG A 45 -8.61 12.76 -9.31
C ARG A 45 -8.63 13.65 -8.07
N PHE A 46 -8.02 13.21 -6.96
CA PHE A 46 -8.02 13.92 -5.66
C PHE A 46 -6.65 14.43 -5.26
N LYS A 47 -5.69 14.45 -6.20
CA LYS A 47 -4.30 14.82 -5.92
C LYS A 47 -4.15 16.22 -5.32
N SER A 48 -4.94 17.18 -5.80
CA SER A 48 -4.95 18.55 -5.28
C SER A 48 -5.36 18.64 -3.80
N ASP A 49 -6.11 17.66 -3.32
CA ASP A 49 -6.60 17.61 -1.93
C ASP A 49 -5.67 16.81 -1.02
N MET A 50 -4.61 16.21 -1.57
CA MET A 50 -3.64 15.41 -0.82
C MET A 50 -2.46 16.28 -0.36
N GLN A 51 -2.02 16.05 0.87
CA GLN A 51 -0.87 16.75 1.43
C GLN A 51 0.43 16.17 0.91
N VAL A 52 1.31 17.01 0.36
CA VAL A 52 2.69 16.62 0.02
C VAL A 52 3.47 16.29 1.28
N VAL A 53 4.19 15.16 1.27
CA VAL A 53 5.08 14.75 2.36
C VAL A 53 6.51 14.80 1.85
N ARG A 54 7.33 15.67 2.45
CA ARG A 54 8.75 15.78 2.11
C ARG A 54 9.57 14.73 2.86
N GLU A 55 10.28 13.90 2.10
CA GLU A 55 11.37 13.05 2.58
C GLU A 55 12.32 12.73 1.43
N ASP A 56 13.33 13.58 1.27
CA ASP A 56 14.17 13.58 0.06
C ASP A 56 15.11 12.35 -0.01
N VAL A 57 15.51 11.78 1.12
CA VAL A 57 16.30 10.54 1.15
C VAL A 57 15.47 9.38 0.61
N LEU A 58 14.26 9.20 1.14
CA LEU A 58 13.36 8.12 0.71
C LEU A 58 12.92 8.28 -0.75
N LYS A 59 12.72 9.53 -1.19
CA LYS A 59 12.43 9.88 -2.58
C LYS A 59 13.51 9.36 -3.52
N LYS A 60 14.79 9.57 -3.17
CA LYS A 60 15.94 9.12 -3.95
C LYS A 60 16.13 7.60 -3.89
N ILE A 61 15.95 6.98 -2.73
CA ILE A 61 15.99 5.51 -2.57
C ILE A 61 14.95 4.85 -3.49
N LEU A 62 13.72 5.36 -3.46
CA LEU A 62 12.60 4.80 -4.22
C LEU A 62 12.53 5.26 -5.69
N LYS A 63 13.33 6.26 -6.07
CA LYS A 63 13.33 6.86 -7.41
C LYS A 63 11.96 7.41 -7.83
N VAL A 64 11.28 8.07 -6.89
CA VAL A 64 9.99 8.74 -7.12
C VAL A 64 10.16 10.26 -7.11
N ASP A 65 9.15 11.01 -7.58
CA ASP A 65 9.22 12.48 -7.62
C ASP A 65 8.70 13.15 -6.34
N TYR A 66 7.72 12.53 -5.67
CA TYR A 66 7.10 13.08 -4.46
C TYR A 66 6.31 11.99 -3.71
N PHE A 67 5.95 12.28 -2.46
CA PHE A 67 5.00 11.51 -1.67
C PHE A 67 3.76 12.33 -1.37
N LEU A 68 2.60 11.68 -1.35
CA LEU A 68 1.33 12.27 -0.94
C LEU A 68 0.74 11.49 0.22
N ALA A 69 0.25 12.18 1.24
CA ALA A 69 -0.52 11.57 2.30
C ALA A 69 -1.93 11.21 1.78
N PRO A 70 -2.49 10.06 2.19
CA PRO A 70 -3.87 9.72 1.84
C PRO A 70 -4.85 10.82 2.28
N PRO A 71 -5.90 11.09 1.48
CA PRO A 71 -6.84 12.18 1.76
C PRO A 71 -7.55 12.01 3.11
N ILE A 72 -7.95 13.14 3.71
CA ILE A 72 -8.72 13.19 4.94
C ILE A 72 -10.16 13.60 4.60
N GLU A 73 -11.14 12.89 5.17
CA GLU A 73 -12.55 13.28 5.03
C GLU A 73 -12.75 14.66 5.67
N PRO A 74 -13.32 15.64 4.92
CA PRO A 74 -13.59 16.96 5.48
C PRO A 74 -14.72 16.91 6.51
N ASP A 75 -14.82 17.93 7.38
CA ASP A 75 -15.86 18.02 8.42
C ASP A 75 -17.28 17.92 7.87
N TYR A 76 -17.49 18.43 6.64
CA TYR A 76 -18.76 18.40 5.92
C TYR A 76 -18.60 17.61 4.60
N PRO A 77 -18.75 16.28 4.62
CA PRO A 77 -18.54 15.45 3.45
C PRO A 77 -19.66 15.61 2.41
N SER A 78 -19.27 15.58 1.13
CA SER A 78 -20.14 15.55 -0.05
C SER A 78 -19.78 14.36 -0.94
N GLU A 79 -20.52 14.14 -2.04
CA GLU A 79 -20.14 13.11 -3.02
C GLU A 79 -18.83 13.41 -3.76
N GLU A 80 -18.36 14.66 -3.72
CA GLU A 80 -17.11 15.10 -4.33
C GLU A 80 -15.95 15.11 -3.34
N SER A 81 -16.20 14.78 -2.06
CA SER A 81 -15.14 14.74 -1.06
C SER A 81 -14.03 13.77 -1.44
N PRO A 82 -12.76 14.13 -1.16
CA PRO A 82 -11.62 13.26 -1.37
C PRO A 82 -11.81 11.91 -0.68
N ALA A 83 -11.66 10.83 -1.43
CA ALA A 83 -11.84 9.48 -0.94
C ALA A 83 -10.83 8.54 -1.59
N LEU A 84 -10.55 7.43 -0.90
CA LEU A 84 -9.73 6.37 -1.47
C LEU A 84 -10.50 5.67 -2.60
N PRO A 85 -10.00 5.68 -3.83
CA PRO A 85 -10.66 4.98 -4.92
C PRO A 85 -10.56 3.47 -4.70
N ALA A 86 -11.63 2.76 -5.05
CA ALA A 86 -11.71 1.33 -4.89
C ALA A 86 -12.54 0.69 -6.00
N VAL A 87 -12.26 -0.58 -6.27
CA VAL A 87 -12.91 -1.39 -7.30
C VAL A 87 -13.69 -2.52 -6.65
N ARG A 88 -14.79 -2.97 -7.24
CA ARG A 88 -15.44 -4.19 -6.77
C ARG A 88 -14.49 -5.36 -7.00
N PHE A 89 -14.10 -6.04 -5.92
CA PHE A 89 -13.34 -7.27 -6.02
C PHE A 89 -13.63 -8.17 -4.81
N PRO A 90 -13.92 -9.47 -5.02
CA PRO A 90 -14.09 -10.14 -6.30
C PRO A 90 -15.29 -9.58 -7.07
N GLY A 91 -15.19 -9.64 -8.40
CA GLY A 91 -16.31 -9.35 -9.29
C GLY A 91 -17.35 -10.48 -9.29
N VAL A 92 -16.96 -11.69 -8.91
CA VAL A 92 -17.88 -12.83 -8.75
C VAL A 92 -18.62 -12.76 -7.42
N LEU A 93 -19.94 -12.92 -7.50
CA LEU A 93 -20.88 -12.90 -6.39
C LEU A 93 -21.77 -14.15 -6.44
N TYR A 94 -22.48 -14.46 -5.35
CA TYR A 94 -23.55 -15.45 -5.33
C TYR A 94 -24.81 -14.92 -4.64
N CYS A 95 -25.99 -15.33 -5.09
CA CYS A 95 -27.26 -14.94 -4.50
C CYS A 95 -27.51 -15.67 -3.17
N ASP A 96 -27.82 -14.95 -2.09
CA ASP A 96 -28.13 -15.53 -0.76
C ASP A 96 -29.49 -16.27 -0.70
N ARG A 97 -30.31 -16.20 -1.76
CA ARG A 97 -31.62 -16.89 -1.84
C ARG A 97 -31.63 -18.03 -2.84
N CYS A 98 -31.38 -17.73 -4.12
CA CYS A 98 -31.47 -18.75 -5.17
C CYS A 98 -30.13 -19.47 -5.41
N GLY A 99 -29.02 -18.96 -4.88
CA GLY A 99 -27.69 -19.54 -5.05
C GLY A 99 -27.01 -19.21 -6.39
N ARG A 100 -27.65 -18.47 -7.32
CA ARG A 100 -27.04 -18.12 -8.62
C ARG A 100 -25.68 -17.46 -8.40
N VAL A 101 -24.65 -17.92 -9.09
CA VAL A 101 -23.29 -17.35 -9.08
C VAL A 101 -23.09 -16.56 -10.36
N GLY A 102 -22.44 -15.40 -10.30
CA GLY A 102 -22.31 -14.53 -11.47
C GLY A 102 -21.69 -13.18 -11.17
N ARG A 103 -21.90 -12.22 -12.07
CA ARG A 103 -21.33 -10.86 -11.99
C ARG A 103 -22.44 -9.80 -12.07
N VAL A 104 -22.13 -8.59 -11.59
CA VAL A 104 -23.01 -7.43 -11.83
C VAL A 104 -22.96 -7.03 -13.30
N GLY A 105 -24.12 -6.68 -13.85
CA GLY A 105 -24.34 -6.47 -15.28
C GLY A 105 -24.82 -7.71 -16.03
N GLN A 106 -24.77 -8.89 -15.38
CA GLN A 106 -25.27 -10.16 -15.91
C GLN A 106 -26.32 -10.73 -14.95
N GLU A 107 -25.91 -11.57 -14.00
CA GLU A 107 -26.81 -12.19 -13.01
C GLU A 107 -27.27 -11.25 -11.89
N PHE A 108 -26.62 -10.10 -11.76
CA PHE A 108 -26.86 -9.15 -10.69
C PHE A 108 -26.96 -7.71 -11.20
N THR A 109 -27.73 -6.89 -10.49
CA THR A 109 -27.82 -5.45 -10.71
C THR A 109 -27.32 -4.71 -9.48
N ASP A 110 -26.66 -3.57 -9.68
CA ASP A 110 -26.26 -2.70 -8.57
C ASP A 110 -26.24 -1.23 -8.97
N PRO A 111 -27.42 -0.60 -9.13
CA PRO A 111 -27.50 0.81 -9.47
C PRO A 111 -26.82 1.66 -8.39
N GLN A 112 -25.92 2.55 -8.83
CA GLN A 112 -25.23 3.52 -7.98
C GLN A 112 -24.53 2.90 -6.76
N PHE A 113 -24.05 1.65 -6.86
CA PHE A 113 -23.36 0.96 -5.77
C PHE A 113 -24.22 0.87 -4.47
N SER A 114 -25.53 0.70 -4.64
CA SER A 114 -26.51 0.61 -3.53
C SER A 114 -26.49 -0.72 -2.78
N GLY A 115 -25.93 -1.75 -3.40
CA GLY A 115 -25.91 -3.12 -2.92
C GLY A 115 -26.38 -4.07 -4.00
N PRO A 116 -25.54 -5.03 -4.43
CA PRO A 116 -25.88 -5.88 -5.56
C PRO A 116 -27.04 -6.83 -5.22
N ARG A 117 -28.00 -6.93 -6.14
CA ARG A 117 -29.21 -7.76 -6.03
C ARG A 117 -29.34 -8.72 -7.20
N CYS A 118 -30.02 -9.83 -6.97
CA CYS A 118 -30.37 -10.78 -8.03
C CYS A 118 -31.10 -10.05 -9.17
N ALA A 119 -30.68 -10.30 -10.41
CA ALA A 119 -31.34 -9.75 -11.60
C ALA A 119 -32.61 -10.51 -11.99
N ASP A 120 -32.79 -11.73 -11.47
CA ASP A 120 -34.00 -12.52 -11.68
C ASP A 120 -35.20 -11.86 -10.98
N ALA A 121 -36.22 -11.47 -11.75
CA ALA A 121 -37.42 -10.80 -11.25
C ALA A 121 -38.20 -11.64 -10.20
N SER A 122 -38.05 -12.97 -10.23
CA SER A 122 -38.66 -13.87 -9.25
C SER A 122 -37.87 -13.99 -7.93
N CYS A 123 -36.68 -13.38 -7.86
CA CYS A 123 -35.76 -13.53 -6.74
C CYS A 123 -35.46 -12.18 -6.06
N THR A 124 -35.76 -12.08 -4.77
CA THR A 124 -35.47 -10.90 -3.95
C THR A 124 -34.13 -10.98 -3.20
N GLY A 125 -33.27 -11.93 -3.59
CA GLY A 125 -31.98 -12.17 -2.93
C GLY A 125 -30.94 -11.09 -3.19
N ARG A 126 -29.98 -11.01 -2.27
CA ARG A 126 -28.81 -10.14 -2.36
C ARG A 126 -27.63 -10.93 -2.88
N ALA A 127 -26.78 -10.25 -3.64
CA ALA A 127 -25.52 -10.84 -4.09
C ALA A 127 -24.47 -10.66 -2.99
N ILE A 128 -23.82 -11.76 -2.62
CA ILE A 128 -22.76 -11.82 -1.62
C ILE A 128 -21.43 -12.06 -2.34
N PRO A 129 -20.35 -11.31 -2.02
CA PRO A 129 -19.04 -11.55 -2.59
C PRO A 129 -18.61 -13.00 -2.44
N PHE A 130 -18.10 -13.59 -3.52
CA PHE A 130 -17.61 -14.96 -3.48
C PHE A 130 -16.47 -15.06 -2.46
N ARG A 131 -16.41 -16.18 -1.73
CA ARG A 131 -15.47 -16.35 -0.62
C ARG A 131 -14.05 -16.65 -1.06
N PHE A 132 -13.87 -17.00 -2.33
CA PHE A 132 -12.61 -17.50 -2.87
C PHE A 132 -12.15 -16.61 -4.01
N VAL A 133 -10.84 -16.42 -4.07
CA VAL A 133 -10.12 -15.78 -5.17
C VAL A 133 -8.94 -16.69 -5.54
N VAL A 134 -8.33 -16.46 -6.68
CA VAL A 134 -7.09 -17.14 -7.07
C VAL A 134 -5.96 -16.14 -7.16
N ALA A 135 -4.77 -16.53 -6.72
CA ALA A 135 -3.56 -15.73 -6.88
C ALA A 135 -2.46 -16.59 -7.48
N CYS A 136 -1.62 -15.98 -8.31
CA CYS A 136 -0.42 -16.65 -8.77
C CYS A 136 0.63 -16.71 -7.64
N TYR A 137 1.47 -17.73 -7.68
CA TYR A 137 2.59 -17.88 -6.75
C TYR A 137 3.77 -18.51 -7.48
N ASP A 138 4.98 -18.32 -6.96
CA ASP A 138 6.19 -18.99 -7.44
C ASP A 138 6.53 -20.14 -6.48
N LYS A 139 6.66 -21.37 -7.00
CA LYS A 139 7.15 -22.53 -6.23
C LYS A 139 8.69 -22.57 -6.16
N THR A 140 9.36 -21.81 -7.00
CA THR A 140 10.76 -22.03 -7.39
C THR A 140 11.68 -20.85 -7.14
N GLY A 141 11.36 -19.94 -6.22
CA GLY A 141 12.29 -19.00 -5.56
C GLY A 141 13.22 -18.12 -6.44
N GLY A 142 13.06 -18.15 -7.76
CA GLY A 142 13.99 -17.56 -8.73
C GLY A 142 13.35 -16.47 -9.57
N ASP A 143 12.02 -16.36 -9.56
CA ASP A 143 11.29 -15.33 -10.27
C ASP A 143 10.29 -14.65 -9.30
N PRO A 144 10.74 -13.58 -8.62
CA PRO A 144 10.00 -12.94 -7.55
C PRO A 144 8.81 -12.18 -8.12
N HIS A 145 7.67 -12.89 -8.23
CA HIS A 145 6.45 -12.36 -8.80
C HIS A 145 5.42 -11.98 -7.73
N PRO A 146 5.13 -10.69 -7.55
CA PRO A 146 4.54 -10.19 -6.32
C PRO A 146 3.00 -10.23 -6.25
N GLY A 147 2.31 -10.73 -7.27
CA GLY A 147 0.97 -11.30 -7.06
C GLY A 147 -0.18 -10.66 -7.82
N HIS A 148 -0.43 -11.20 -9.00
CA HIS A 148 -1.73 -11.14 -9.67
C HIS A 148 -2.79 -11.83 -8.81
N VAL A 149 -4.01 -11.35 -8.92
CA VAL A 149 -5.17 -11.94 -8.24
C VAL A 149 -6.38 -11.85 -9.14
N GLU A 150 -7.16 -12.92 -9.18
CA GLU A 150 -8.32 -13.03 -10.06
C GLU A 150 -9.51 -13.60 -9.30
N ASP A 151 -10.70 -13.41 -9.88
CA ASP A 151 -11.89 -14.09 -9.42
C ASP A 151 -11.73 -15.61 -9.47
N PHE A 152 -12.32 -16.32 -8.51
CA PHE A 152 -12.34 -17.77 -8.54
C PHE A 152 -13.02 -18.28 -9.83
N PRO A 153 -12.43 -19.26 -10.54
CA PRO A 153 -12.95 -19.78 -11.81
C PRO A 153 -14.15 -20.73 -11.58
N TYR A 154 -15.26 -20.19 -11.09
CA TYR A 154 -16.43 -20.96 -10.65
C TYR A 154 -17.06 -21.81 -11.76
N GLU A 155 -17.02 -21.34 -13.01
CA GLU A 155 -17.53 -22.11 -14.16
C GLU A 155 -16.67 -23.32 -14.47
N TYR A 156 -15.34 -23.16 -14.45
CA TYR A 156 -14.41 -24.29 -14.58
C TYR A 156 -14.65 -25.29 -13.46
N TRP A 157 -14.76 -24.81 -12.21
CA TRP A 157 -15.00 -25.69 -11.07
C TRP A 157 -16.31 -26.45 -11.21
N ALA A 158 -17.40 -25.80 -11.63
CA ALA A 158 -18.70 -26.43 -11.80
C ALA A 158 -18.75 -27.49 -12.91
N HIS A 159 -17.78 -27.52 -13.82
CA HIS A 159 -17.65 -28.50 -14.91
C HIS A 159 -16.41 -29.38 -14.77
N ARG A 160 -15.77 -29.41 -13.59
CA ARG A 160 -14.55 -30.20 -13.37
C ARG A 160 -14.77 -31.67 -13.72
N GLY A 161 -13.87 -32.22 -14.55
CA GLY A 161 -13.96 -33.59 -15.06
C GLY A 161 -14.76 -33.73 -16.36
N GLY A 162 -15.22 -32.64 -16.97
CA GLY A 162 -15.90 -32.64 -18.26
C GLY A 162 -15.68 -31.34 -19.05
N GLN A 163 -16.43 -31.16 -20.14
CA GLN A 163 -16.39 -29.95 -20.95
C GLN A 163 -17.33 -28.87 -20.38
N ARG A 164 -16.88 -27.61 -20.40
CA ARG A 164 -17.73 -26.45 -20.10
C ARG A 164 -18.82 -26.34 -21.17
N CYS A 165 -20.08 -26.18 -20.75
CA CYS A 165 -21.19 -25.93 -21.68
C CYS A 165 -21.21 -24.46 -22.18
N ASP A 166 -21.89 -24.21 -23.29
CA ASP A 166 -21.86 -22.90 -23.97
C ASP A 166 -22.52 -21.77 -23.18
N MET A 167 -23.57 -22.07 -22.41
CA MET A 167 -24.30 -21.09 -21.59
C MET A 167 -24.43 -21.55 -20.13
N PRO A 168 -23.36 -21.46 -19.32
CA PRO A 168 -23.37 -21.92 -17.94
C PRO A 168 -24.31 -21.12 -17.03
N ALA A 169 -25.27 -21.81 -16.41
CA ALA A 169 -26.05 -21.27 -15.29
C ALA A 169 -25.59 -21.95 -14.00
N VAL A 170 -24.59 -21.36 -13.33
CA VAL A 170 -23.95 -21.96 -12.14
C VAL A 170 -24.62 -21.47 -10.85
N TYR A 171 -24.88 -22.41 -9.94
CA TYR A 171 -25.49 -22.17 -8.64
C TYR A 171 -24.63 -22.75 -7.52
N LEU A 172 -24.46 -22.00 -6.45
CA LEU A 172 -23.89 -22.42 -5.18
C LEU A 172 -25.02 -22.86 -4.24
N THR A 173 -24.98 -24.10 -3.79
CA THR A 173 -25.96 -24.67 -2.86
C THR A 173 -25.27 -25.23 -1.63
N GLY A 174 -25.90 -25.04 -0.46
CA GLY A 174 -25.48 -25.68 0.78
C GLY A 174 -26.15 -27.05 0.94
N ARG A 175 -25.40 -28.06 1.38
CA ARG A 175 -25.93 -29.31 1.90
C ARG A 175 -26.23 -29.14 3.39
N THR A 176 -27.34 -29.72 3.85
CA THR A 176 -27.74 -29.67 5.26
C THR A 176 -27.08 -30.75 6.12
N ASP A 177 -26.50 -31.78 5.50
CA ASP A 177 -25.90 -32.95 6.14
C ASP A 177 -24.36 -32.89 6.20
N ALA A 178 -23.75 -31.81 5.72
CA ALA A 178 -22.30 -31.60 5.73
C ALA A 178 -21.98 -30.18 6.20
N SER A 179 -20.99 -30.05 7.09
CA SER A 179 -20.53 -28.76 7.61
C SER A 179 -19.26 -28.29 6.87
N GLY A 180 -19.01 -26.98 6.88
CA GLY A 180 -17.81 -26.41 6.25
C GLY A 180 -17.86 -26.44 4.72
N LEU A 181 -16.72 -26.70 4.08
CA LEU A 181 -16.56 -26.63 2.61
C LEU A 181 -17.19 -27.80 1.86
N SER A 182 -17.26 -28.98 2.47
CA SER A 182 -17.92 -30.15 1.89
C SER A 182 -19.43 -29.97 1.75
N GLY A 183 -20.00 -29.08 2.56
CA GLY A 183 -21.37 -28.63 2.43
C GLY A 183 -21.62 -27.65 1.28
N LEU A 184 -20.59 -27.04 0.69
CA LEU A 184 -20.74 -26.07 -0.40
C LEU A 184 -20.55 -26.77 -1.75
N ILE A 185 -21.58 -26.73 -2.60
CA ILE A 185 -21.61 -27.41 -3.89
C ILE A 185 -21.86 -26.39 -5.00
N LEU A 186 -21.03 -26.41 -6.05
CA LEU A 186 -21.29 -25.71 -7.30
C LEU A 186 -21.94 -26.66 -8.31
N LYS A 187 -23.06 -26.24 -8.90
CA LYS A 187 -23.78 -27.02 -9.92
C LYS A 187 -24.15 -26.12 -11.10
N CYS A 188 -23.82 -26.56 -12.31
CA CYS A 188 -24.40 -25.98 -13.52
C CYS A 188 -25.80 -26.57 -13.75
N LYS A 189 -26.82 -25.72 -13.91
CA LYS A 189 -28.19 -26.17 -14.23
C LYS A 189 -28.48 -26.24 -15.73
N SER A 190 -27.57 -25.75 -16.57
CA SER A 190 -27.71 -25.78 -18.04
C SER A 190 -27.23 -27.09 -18.68
N CYS A 191 -26.60 -27.98 -17.91
CA CYS A 191 -26.07 -29.24 -18.44
C CYS A 191 -26.11 -30.36 -17.38
N ALA A 192 -25.68 -31.57 -17.78
CA ALA A 192 -25.65 -32.76 -16.93
C ALA A 192 -24.34 -32.93 -16.13
N ALA A 193 -23.46 -31.92 -16.10
CA ALA A 193 -22.24 -31.99 -15.29
C ALA A 193 -22.58 -32.29 -13.82
N PRO A 194 -21.90 -33.25 -13.18
CA PRO A 194 -22.21 -33.62 -11.81
C PRO A 194 -21.89 -32.46 -10.86
N PRO A 195 -22.69 -32.25 -9.80
CA PRO A 195 -22.42 -31.21 -8.81
C PRO A 195 -21.03 -31.38 -8.17
N GLN A 196 -20.28 -30.29 -8.04
CA GLN A 196 -18.90 -30.30 -7.58
C GLN A 196 -18.79 -29.72 -6.17
N SER A 197 -18.32 -30.54 -5.23
CA SER A 197 -18.03 -30.12 -3.86
C SER A 197 -16.86 -29.14 -3.81
N MET A 198 -16.89 -28.18 -2.89
CA MET A 198 -15.82 -27.23 -2.62
C MET A 198 -14.81 -27.75 -1.58
N GLU A 199 -14.97 -28.98 -1.07
CA GLU A 199 -14.10 -29.58 -0.05
C GLU A 199 -12.61 -29.59 -0.45
N SER A 200 -12.34 -29.90 -1.71
CA SER A 200 -10.98 -30.02 -2.25
C SER A 200 -10.42 -28.70 -2.81
N ILE A 201 -11.06 -27.56 -2.54
CA ILE A 201 -10.74 -26.27 -3.18
C ILE A 201 -9.29 -25.80 -2.90
N PHE A 202 -8.75 -26.15 -1.74
CA PHE A 202 -7.37 -25.82 -1.34
C PHE A 202 -6.36 -26.95 -1.62
N GLY A 203 -6.82 -28.08 -2.16
CA GLY A 203 -5.97 -29.23 -2.45
C GLY A 203 -4.97 -28.95 -3.57
N GLU A 204 -3.87 -29.69 -3.57
CA GLU A 204 -2.94 -29.66 -4.70
C GLU A 204 -3.63 -30.16 -5.98
N GLY A 205 -3.41 -29.47 -7.10
CA GLY A 205 -4.07 -29.79 -8.36
C GLY A 205 -5.56 -29.45 -8.43
N ALA A 206 -6.15 -28.78 -7.42
CA ALA A 206 -7.56 -28.40 -7.42
C ALA A 206 -7.98 -27.62 -8.68
N LEU A 207 -7.07 -26.80 -9.21
CA LEU A 207 -7.23 -26.02 -10.44
C LEU A 207 -6.23 -26.46 -11.53
N ALA A 208 -5.91 -27.76 -11.60
CA ALA A 208 -4.96 -28.29 -12.58
C ALA A 208 -5.33 -27.89 -14.03
N GLY A 209 -4.34 -27.40 -14.78
CA GLY A 209 -4.51 -26.92 -16.15
C GLY A 209 -4.90 -25.44 -16.26
N LEU A 210 -5.20 -24.76 -15.15
CA LEU A 210 -5.33 -23.31 -15.13
C LEU A 210 -4.01 -22.66 -14.69
N HIS A 211 -3.71 -21.54 -15.33
CA HIS A 211 -2.56 -20.71 -15.02
C HIS A 211 -3.03 -19.28 -14.79
N CYS A 212 -2.15 -18.47 -14.23
CA CYS A 212 -2.40 -17.05 -14.11
C CYS A 212 -2.64 -16.43 -15.49
N ARG A 213 -3.47 -15.38 -15.57
CA ARG A 213 -3.72 -14.61 -16.80
C ARG A 213 -3.26 -13.16 -16.66
N GLY A 214 -2.51 -12.85 -15.62
CA GLY A 214 -1.93 -11.53 -15.43
C GLY A 214 -2.86 -10.50 -14.79
N HIS A 215 -4.06 -10.87 -14.32
CA HIS A 215 -5.03 -9.86 -13.88
C HIS A 215 -4.53 -9.04 -12.68
N ARG A 216 -4.63 -7.72 -12.80
CA ARG A 216 -4.35 -6.73 -11.75
C ARG A 216 -5.60 -5.88 -11.52
N PRO A 217 -6.59 -6.37 -10.75
CA PRO A 217 -7.87 -5.67 -10.59
C PRO A 217 -7.71 -4.24 -10.04
N TRP A 218 -6.69 -3.99 -9.21
CA TRP A 218 -6.41 -2.66 -8.67
C TRP A 218 -5.94 -1.65 -9.73
N LEU A 219 -5.34 -2.11 -10.84
CA LEU A 219 -4.91 -1.27 -11.97
C LEU A 219 -5.88 -1.31 -13.15
N PHE A 220 -6.95 -2.10 -13.05
CA PHE A 220 -7.90 -2.33 -14.15
C PHE A 220 -7.27 -2.87 -15.43
N ASP A 221 -6.18 -3.65 -15.31
CA ASP A 221 -5.45 -4.18 -16.46
C ASP A 221 -5.02 -5.65 -16.30
N HIS A 222 -4.18 -6.11 -17.23
CA HIS A 222 -3.57 -7.42 -17.22
C HIS A 222 -2.10 -7.34 -17.65
N GLU A 223 -1.24 -8.07 -16.97
CA GLU A 223 0.15 -8.27 -17.35
C GLU A 223 0.27 -9.45 -18.32
N ALA A 224 0.76 -9.19 -19.53
CA ALA A 224 0.89 -10.23 -20.54
C ALA A 224 1.98 -11.26 -20.18
N GLY A 225 1.73 -12.53 -20.48
CA GLY A 225 2.75 -13.59 -20.42
C GLY A 225 2.94 -14.26 -19.06
N CYS A 226 2.18 -13.92 -18.03
CA CYS A 226 2.23 -14.66 -16.77
C CYS A 226 1.63 -16.07 -16.97
N THR A 227 2.41 -17.13 -16.72
CA THR A 227 1.95 -18.53 -16.80
C THR A 227 2.15 -19.28 -15.49
N ARG A 228 2.31 -18.55 -14.39
CA ARG A 228 2.58 -19.12 -13.07
C ARG A 228 1.40 -19.96 -12.57
N PRO A 229 1.66 -20.98 -11.73
CA PRO A 229 0.60 -21.73 -11.09
C PRO A 229 -0.26 -20.81 -10.22
N ILE A 230 -1.54 -21.14 -10.09
CA ILE A 230 -2.49 -20.41 -9.25
C ILE A 230 -2.89 -21.24 -8.04
N ARG A 231 -3.13 -20.57 -6.92
CA ARG A 231 -3.65 -21.16 -5.69
C ARG A 231 -4.93 -20.43 -5.28
N VAL A 232 -5.89 -21.20 -4.76
CA VAL A 232 -7.12 -20.64 -4.21
C VAL A 232 -6.83 -20.06 -2.82
N LEU A 233 -7.28 -18.84 -2.57
CA LEU A 233 -7.22 -18.18 -1.29
C LEU A 233 -8.63 -17.87 -0.79
N GLN A 234 -8.82 -17.89 0.52
CA GLN A 234 -9.97 -17.22 1.09
C GLN A 234 -9.78 -15.72 0.94
N ARG A 235 -10.81 -15.03 0.43
CA ARG A 235 -10.78 -13.59 0.18
C ARG A 235 -10.38 -12.75 1.41
N GLY A 236 -10.75 -13.21 2.61
CA GLY A 236 -10.41 -12.56 3.88
C GLY A 236 -9.16 -13.11 4.57
N ALA A 237 -8.37 -13.97 3.92
CA ALA A 237 -7.15 -14.51 4.50
C ALA A 237 -6.01 -13.47 4.48
N SER A 238 -5.13 -13.54 5.48
CA SER A 238 -3.96 -12.66 5.59
C SER A 238 -2.97 -12.82 4.44
N ASN A 239 -2.94 -13.99 3.80
CA ASN A 239 -2.06 -14.26 2.66
C ASN A 239 -2.57 -13.71 1.32
N THR A 240 -3.68 -12.97 1.32
CA THR A 240 -4.13 -12.24 0.13
C THR A 240 -3.34 -10.95 -0.07
N TYR A 241 -2.70 -10.38 0.96
CA TYR A 241 -2.04 -9.09 0.86
C TYR A 241 -1.00 -8.91 1.98
N PHE A 242 0.24 -8.62 1.59
CA PHE A 242 1.34 -8.27 2.48
C PHE A 242 1.90 -6.91 2.04
N PRO A 243 1.68 -5.82 2.78
CA PRO A 243 2.22 -4.52 2.41
C PRO A 243 3.75 -4.53 2.50
N VAL A 244 4.41 -3.95 1.51
CA VAL A 244 5.83 -3.63 1.59
C VAL A 244 5.96 -2.14 1.81
N THR A 245 6.19 -1.79 3.08
CA THR A 245 6.38 -0.41 3.51
C THR A 245 7.86 -0.13 3.72
N VAL A 246 8.27 1.05 3.32
CA VAL A 246 9.62 1.57 3.57
C VAL A 246 9.50 2.80 4.45
N SER A 247 10.53 3.07 5.27
CA SER A 247 10.55 4.26 6.10
C SER A 247 11.93 4.87 6.22
N ALA A 248 11.94 6.15 6.58
CA ALA A 248 13.12 6.90 6.93
C ALA A 248 12.81 7.87 8.07
N LEU A 249 13.79 8.07 8.95
CA LEU A 249 13.78 9.16 9.92
C LEU A 249 14.25 10.47 9.26
N SER A 250 13.53 11.56 9.50
CA SER A 250 13.93 12.88 9.00
C SER A 250 15.01 13.49 9.89
N ILE A 251 16.26 13.29 9.50
CA ILE A 251 17.46 13.69 10.27
C ILE A 251 18.24 14.76 9.48
N PRO A 252 18.62 15.90 10.10
CA PRO A 252 19.47 16.89 9.45
C PRO A 252 20.80 16.28 8.93
N PRO A 253 21.31 16.70 7.76
CA PRO A 253 20.86 17.84 6.96
C PRO A 253 19.59 17.57 6.13
N TYR A 254 19.13 16.33 6.00
CA TYR A 254 17.99 15.96 5.15
C TYR A 254 16.62 16.14 5.82
N SER A 255 16.53 16.97 6.86
CA SER A 255 15.27 17.24 7.55
C SER A 255 14.42 18.21 6.73
N ASP A 256 13.10 18.00 6.74
CA ASP A 256 12.13 18.80 6.00
C ASP A 256 12.20 20.29 6.41
N ARG A 257 12.40 20.56 7.70
CA ARG A 257 12.57 21.94 8.19
C ARG A 257 13.76 22.68 7.57
N LEU A 258 14.94 22.04 7.46
CA LEU A 258 16.15 22.69 6.95
C LEU A 258 15.97 23.00 5.46
N PHE A 259 15.60 21.98 4.69
CA PHE A 259 15.38 22.11 3.27
C PHE A 259 14.29 23.15 2.94
N SER A 260 13.19 23.16 3.69
CA SER A 260 12.11 24.14 3.50
C SER A 260 12.53 25.58 3.80
N LEU A 261 13.41 25.80 4.78
CA LEU A 261 13.95 27.13 5.08
C LEU A 261 14.93 27.59 3.99
N VAL A 262 15.82 26.73 3.54
CA VAL A 262 16.80 27.04 2.49
C VAL A 262 16.09 27.29 1.16
N GLU A 263 15.14 26.46 0.77
CA GLU A 263 14.39 26.60 -0.48
C GLU A 263 13.60 27.91 -0.55
N LYS A 264 12.98 28.33 0.56
CA LYS A 264 12.30 29.64 0.64
C LYS A 264 13.26 30.83 0.52
N ALA A 265 14.53 30.64 0.90
CA ALA A 265 15.55 31.68 0.85
C ALA A 265 16.23 31.78 -0.52
N LEU A 266 16.27 30.69 -1.30
CA LEU A 266 16.92 30.63 -2.60
C LEU A 266 15.91 30.94 -3.73
N ASN A 267 16.14 32.02 -4.46
CA ASN A 267 15.41 32.30 -5.72
C ASN A 267 16.17 31.75 -6.94
N GLN A 268 15.52 31.73 -8.11
CA GLN A 268 16.13 31.19 -9.34
C GLN A 268 17.50 31.83 -9.68
N PRO A 269 17.66 33.17 -9.67
CA PRO A 269 18.97 33.78 -9.92
C PRO A 269 20.07 33.29 -8.96
N LEU A 270 19.74 33.16 -7.67
CA LEU A 270 20.70 32.69 -6.68
C LEU A 270 21.07 31.22 -6.87
N LEU A 271 20.08 30.38 -7.22
CA LEU A 271 20.32 28.98 -7.58
C LEU A 271 21.25 28.87 -8.79
N ASP A 272 21.06 29.70 -9.82
CA ASP A 272 21.91 29.73 -11.00
C ASP A 272 23.34 30.17 -10.67
N PHE A 273 23.52 31.16 -9.78
CA PHE A 273 24.84 31.57 -9.31
C PHE A 273 25.56 30.48 -8.51
N ILE A 274 24.83 29.74 -7.66
CA ILE A 274 25.39 28.59 -6.94
C ILE A 274 25.78 27.49 -7.94
N ARG A 275 24.90 27.17 -8.89
CA ARG A 275 25.14 26.15 -9.92
C ARG A 275 26.33 26.49 -10.82
N GLY A 276 26.50 27.77 -11.16
CA GLY A 276 27.61 28.29 -11.96
C GLY A 276 28.92 28.45 -11.18
N GLY A 277 28.95 28.18 -9.87
CA GLY A 277 30.14 28.39 -9.04
C GLY A 277 30.55 29.86 -8.89
N GLN A 278 29.61 30.79 -9.11
CA GLN A 278 29.86 32.23 -9.12
C GLN A 278 29.86 32.83 -7.70
N LEU A 279 29.37 32.07 -6.71
CA LEU A 279 29.35 32.46 -5.30
C LEU A 279 30.30 31.60 -4.48
N GLN A 280 31.08 32.26 -3.62
CA GLN A 280 31.90 31.60 -2.62
C GLN A 280 31.01 30.95 -1.54
N GLU A 281 31.44 29.82 -0.99
CA GLU A 281 30.69 29.07 0.04
C GLU A 281 30.30 29.95 1.23
N SER A 282 31.22 30.78 1.72
CA SER A 282 30.99 31.70 2.83
C SER A 282 29.95 32.78 2.51
N ALA A 283 29.84 33.19 1.24
CA ALA A 283 28.81 34.13 0.80
C ALA A 283 27.43 33.48 0.75
N ILE A 284 27.34 32.21 0.32
CA ILE A 284 26.10 31.43 0.33
C ILE A 284 25.60 31.28 1.78
N VAL A 285 26.46 30.80 2.67
CA VAL A 285 26.12 30.64 4.10
C VAL A 285 25.75 32.00 4.71
N GLY A 286 26.56 33.03 4.50
CA GLY A 286 26.30 34.37 5.04
C GLY A 286 24.95 34.95 4.60
N LEU A 287 24.54 34.70 3.35
CA LEU A 287 23.21 35.11 2.86
C LEU A 287 22.10 34.31 3.55
N LEU A 288 22.23 32.98 3.64
CA LEU A 288 21.24 32.11 4.27
C LEU A 288 21.10 32.34 5.77
N ARG A 289 22.16 32.78 6.47
CA ARG A 289 22.11 33.14 7.89
C ARG A 289 21.25 34.38 8.18
N ASN A 290 20.84 35.15 7.18
CA ASN A 290 19.87 36.25 7.36
C ASN A 290 18.41 35.77 7.47
N VAL A 291 18.15 34.48 7.22
CA VAL A 291 16.82 33.89 7.25
C VAL A 291 16.48 33.47 8.68
N GLN A 292 15.32 33.90 9.18
CA GLN A 292 14.83 33.47 10.49
C GLN A 292 14.71 31.94 10.54
N GLY A 293 15.33 31.32 11.54
CA GLY A 293 15.39 29.87 11.70
C GLY A 293 16.65 29.22 11.13
N LEU A 294 17.39 29.92 10.26
CA LEU A 294 18.76 29.57 9.85
C LEU A 294 19.80 30.48 10.51
N ASN A 295 19.41 31.55 11.20
CA ASN A 295 20.33 32.52 11.79
C ASN A 295 21.14 32.00 13.00
N ASP A 296 20.71 30.89 13.61
CA ASP A 296 21.39 30.30 14.78
C ASP A 296 22.20 29.05 14.37
N PRO A 297 23.54 29.09 14.48
CA PRO A 297 24.41 27.97 14.13
C PRO A 297 24.28 26.76 15.07
N THR A 298 23.63 26.91 16.24
CA THR A 298 23.33 25.79 17.13
C THR A 298 22.14 24.95 16.64
N VAL A 299 21.25 25.53 15.82
CA VAL A 299 20.09 24.84 15.23
C VAL A 299 20.53 23.96 14.05
N PHE A 300 21.29 24.58 13.13
CA PHE A 300 21.85 23.98 11.93
C PHE A 300 23.27 24.53 11.73
N THR A 301 24.25 23.66 11.52
CA THR A 301 25.64 24.09 11.30
C THR A 301 25.84 24.70 9.92
N ASP A 302 26.93 25.44 9.71
CA ASP A 302 27.22 26.05 8.40
C ASP A 302 27.38 24.98 7.31
N GLU A 303 27.96 23.83 7.65
CA GLU A 303 28.11 22.69 6.75
C GLU A 303 26.74 22.12 6.34
N GLN A 304 25.80 22.00 7.29
CA GLN A 304 24.45 21.53 7.00
C GLN A 304 23.68 22.50 6.09
N VAL A 305 23.78 23.80 6.36
CA VAL A 305 23.13 24.84 5.54
C VAL A 305 23.72 24.89 4.14
N LEU A 306 25.05 24.84 4.02
CA LEU A 306 25.74 24.82 2.72
C LEU A 306 25.40 23.56 1.92
N GLU A 307 25.39 22.39 2.57
CA GLU A 307 25.07 21.14 1.90
C GLU A 307 23.62 21.13 1.40
N ALA A 308 22.66 21.58 2.22
CA ALA A 308 21.27 21.72 1.79
C ALA A 308 21.15 22.68 0.59
N ALA A 309 21.86 23.81 0.59
CA ALA A 309 21.84 24.76 -0.53
C ALA A 309 22.42 24.15 -1.83
N ARG A 310 23.50 23.37 -1.72
CA ARG A 310 24.11 22.66 -2.87
C ARG A 310 23.20 21.60 -3.45
N ILE A 311 22.52 20.84 -2.59
CA ILE A 311 21.56 19.82 -3.02
C ILE A 311 20.38 20.49 -3.74
N ILE A 312 19.82 21.56 -3.18
CA ILE A 312 18.71 22.31 -3.79
C ILE A 312 19.13 22.95 -5.12
N ALA A 313 20.36 23.45 -5.23
CA ALA A 313 20.90 24.01 -6.48
C ALA A 313 21.22 22.94 -7.55
N GLY A 314 21.26 21.66 -7.17
CA GLY A 314 21.63 20.55 -8.05
C GLY A 314 23.13 20.40 -8.27
N VAL A 315 23.96 20.91 -7.35
CA VAL A 315 25.43 20.84 -7.39
C VAL A 315 25.97 19.68 -6.54
N SER A 316 25.21 19.26 -5.53
CA SER A 316 25.48 18.06 -4.72
C SER A 316 24.31 17.09 -4.83
N GLU A 317 24.58 15.81 -4.59
CA GLU A 317 23.55 14.78 -4.52
C GLU A 317 23.38 14.30 -3.08
N ILE A 318 22.13 13.99 -2.71
CA ILE A 318 21.84 13.32 -1.45
C ILE A 318 22.55 11.97 -1.46
N SER A 319 23.33 11.70 -0.41
CA SER A 319 23.93 10.39 -0.24
C SER A 319 22.82 9.34 -0.08
N VAL A 320 22.66 8.48 -1.08
CA VAL A 320 21.65 7.41 -1.05
C VAL A 320 22.27 6.17 -0.41
N PRO A 321 21.64 5.57 0.62
CA PRO A 321 22.11 4.30 1.18
C PRO A 321 21.99 3.17 0.14
N ALA A 322 22.91 2.23 0.16
CA ALA A 322 22.91 1.07 -0.74
C ALA A 322 21.73 0.11 -0.50
N GLY A 323 21.09 0.19 0.68
CA GLY A 323 19.96 -0.64 1.06
C GLY A 323 19.42 -0.28 2.44
N GLU A 324 18.41 -1.04 2.89
CA GLU A 324 17.74 -0.82 4.18
C GLU A 324 18.70 -0.91 5.37
N ALA A 325 19.67 -1.83 5.33
CA ALA A 325 20.65 -1.99 6.40
C ALA A 325 21.50 -0.73 6.62
N GLU A 326 22.01 -0.15 5.53
CA GLU A 326 22.82 1.08 5.61
C GLU A 326 21.97 2.27 6.07
N GLN A 327 20.71 2.37 5.64
CA GLN A 327 19.81 3.40 6.12
C GLN A 327 19.58 3.29 7.63
N ARG A 328 19.34 2.08 8.14
CA ARG A 328 19.19 1.82 9.58
C ARG A 328 20.47 2.13 10.35
N ASP A 329 21.64 1.86 9.78
CA ASP A 329 22.93 2.22 10.38
C ASP A 329 23.11 3.73 10.50
N ARG A 330 22.74 4.49 9.47
CA ARG A 330 22.77 5.97 9.48
C ARG A 330 21.84 6.53 10.56
N GLU A 331 20.61 6.01 10.63
CA GLU A 331 19.63 6.40 11.66
C GLU A 331 20.11 6.05 13.08
N ARG A 332 20.67 4.85 13.26
CA ARG A 332 21.28 4.45 14.53
C ARG A 332 22.41 5.39 14.92
N ASN A 333 23.30 5.72 13.99
CA ASN A 333 24.44 6.61 14.28
C ASN A 333 23.98 8.02 14.68
N ALA A 334 22.92 8.55 14.06
CA ALA A 334 22.32 9.82 14.44
C ALA A 334 21.65 9.77 15.82
N LEU A 335 20.90 8.70 16.12
CA LEU A 335 20.33 8.46 17.44
C LEU A 335 21.42 8.37 18.51
N VAL A 336 22.47 7.59 18.25
CA VAL A 336 23.60 7.44 19.16
C VAL A 336 24.29 8.79 19.36
N SER A 337 24.63 9.52 18.30
CA SER A 337 25.30 10.82 18.38
C SER A 337 24.51 11.83 19.20
N GLY A 338 23.20 11.83 19.03
CA GLY A 338 22.27 12.71 19.72
C GLY A 338 22.16 14.10 19.07
N ARG A 339 21.03 14.75 19.30
CA ARG A 339 20.71 16.12 18.93
C ARG A 339 19.87 16.75 20.05
N PRO A 340 20.35 17.82 20.72
CA PRO A 340 19.57 18.50 21.74
C PRO A 340 18.31 19.15 21.15
N GLU A 341 17.33 19.44 21.98
CA GLU A 341 16.20 20.27 21.57
C GLU A 341 16.69 21.72 21.48
N ILE A 342 16.63 22.30 20.29
CA ILE A 342 16.98 23.71 20.07
C ILE A 342 15.69 24.53 19.89
N GLY A 343 14.63 23.93 19.34
CA GLY A 343 13.31 24.57 19.26
C GLY A 343 12.12 23.61 19.11
N PRO A 344 10.89 24.12 19.28
CA PRO A 344 9.66 23.32 19.23
C PRO A 344 9.40 22.72 17.84
N GLU A 345 9.96 23.31 16.79
CA GLU A 345 9.85 22.85 15.39
C GLU A 345 10.92 21.81 15.00
N ASP A 346 11.77 21.36 15.94
CA ASP A 346 12.74 20.31 15.63
C ASP A 346 12.03 19.00 15.30
N GLU A 347 12.45 18.33 14.23
CA GLU A 347 11.87 17.06 13.77
C GLU A 347 12.60 15.84 14.36
N PHE A 348 13.79 16.06 14.93
CA PHE A 348 14.63 15.04 15.54
C PHE A 348 15.30 15.59 16.80
N VAL A 349 14.98 15.00 17.95
CA VAL A 349 15.54 15.33 19.26
C VAL A 349 15.87 14.04 20.00
N ALA A 350 17.17 13.81 20.21
CA ALA A 350 17.72 12.62 20.85
C ALA A 350 18.83 13.05 21.82
N VAL A 351 18.57 13.01 23.12
CA VAL A 351 19.50 13.55 24.12
C VAL A 351 20.22 12.39 24.82
N PRO A 352 21.55 12.29 24.70
CA PRO A 352 22.32 11.32 25.47
C PRO A 352 22.10 11.54 26.97
N VAL A 353 21.80 10.46 27.68
CA VAL A 353 21.65 10.49 29.13
C VAL A 353 23.04 10.42 29.74
N GLY A 354 23.45 11.51 30.40
CA GLY A 354 24.68 11.54 31.19
C GLY A 354 24.57 10.66 32.44
N GLY A 355 25.70 10.40 33.11
CA GLY A 355 25.69 9.72 34.40
C GLY A 355 25.43 8.21 34.33
N LEU A 356 25.67 7.54 33.20
CA LEU A 356 25.63 6.06 33.12
C LEU A 356 26.49 5.39 34.19
N ILE A 357 27.63 5.99 34.51
CA ILE A 357 28.54 5.57 35.59
C ILE A 357 27.87 5.68 36.98
N GLU A 358 26.89 6.58 37.14
CA GLU A 358 26.10 6.74 38.37
C GLU A 358 25.05 5.63 38.54
N PHE A 359 24.86 4.77 37.53
CA PHE A 359 24.02 3.58 37.56
C PHE A 359 24.85 2.32 37.30
N PRO A 360 25.56 1.78 38.32
CA PRO A 360 26.54 0.69 38.14
C PRO A 360 25.96 -0.55 37.42
N LEU A 361 24.71 -0.90 37.71
CA LEU A 361 24.02 -2.02 37.07
C LEU A 361 23.76 -1.81 35.57
N LEU A 362 23.69 -0.57 35.08
CA LEU A 362 23.47 -0.28 33.66
C LEU A 362 24.80 -0.10 32.91
N ALA A 363 25.83 0.40 33.59
CA ALA A 363 27.16 0.58 33.02
C ALA A 363 27.80 -0.73 32.53
N ASP A 364 27.44 -1.87 33.14
CA ASP A 364 27.94 -3.20 32.74
C ASP A 364 27.30 -3.71 31.43
N TYR A 365 26.16 -3.16 31.00
CA TYR A 365 25.40 -3.66 29.85
C TYR A 365 25.23 -2.66 28.71
N PHE A 366 25.41 -1.36 28.97
CA PHE A 366 25.14 -0.30 27.99
C PHE A 366 26.27 0.74 27.96
N ASP A 367 26.91 0.89 26.80
CA ASP A 367 27.90 1.95 26.57
C ASP A 367 27.25 3.35 26.53
N ARG A 368 25.99 3.41 26.10
CA ARG A 368 25.27 4.66 25.90
C ARG A 368 23.76 4.46 26.00
N ILE A 369 23.09 5.42 26.65
CA ILE A 369 21.63 5.52 26.72
C ILE A 369 21.27 6.86 26.11
N VAL A 370 20.30 6.86 25.19
CA VAL A 370 19.81 8.07 24.54
C VAL A 370 18.30 8.17 24.73
N ARG A 371 17.85 9.31 25.24
CA ARG A 371 16.43 9.62 25.38
C ARG A 371 15.94 10.32 24.12
N VAL A 372 15.09 9.64 23.35
CA VAL A 372 14.44 10.21 22.17
C VAL A 372 13.20 10.96 22.61
N HIS A 373 13.21 12.29 22.46
CA HIS A 373 12.07 13.15 22.80
C HIS A 373 11.11 13.32 21.63
N ARG A 374 11.65 13.40 20.41
CA ARG A 374 10.87 13.65 19.20
C ARG A 374 11.57 13.03 18.01
N LEU A 375 10.78 12.36 17.17
CA LEU A 375 11.22 11.89 15.86
C LEU A 375 10.10 12.11 14.85
N ARG A 376 10.47 12.45 13.62
CA ARG A 376 9.60 12.39 12.46
C ARG A 376 10.01 11.18 11.63
N GLU A 377 9.11 10.22 11.53
CA GLU A 377 9.26 9.06 10.63
C GLU A 377 8.31 9.22 9.46
N VAL A 378 8.82 9.11 8.24
CA VAL A 378 8.00 9.03 7.03
C VAL A 378 7.94 7.58 6.59
N ARG A 379 6.72 7.07 6.41
CA ARG A 379 6.44 5.73 5.90
C ARG A 379 5.73 5.80 4.56
N ALA A 380 6.24 5.07 3.57
CA ALA A 380 5.63 4.96 2.25
C ALA A 380 5.30 3.50 1.94
N LEU A 381 4.12 3.27 1.35
CA LEU A 381 3.80 2.00 0.71
C LEU A 381 4.58 1.95 -0.61
N ARG A 382 5.51 1.01 -0.76
CA ARG A 382 6.26 0.79 -2.01
C ARG A 382 5.52 -0.14 -2.96
N GLY A 383 4.77 -1.08 -2.41
CA GLY A 383 4.02 -2.08 -3.13
C GLY A 383 3.50 -3.13 -2.16
N PHE A 384 3.14 -4.30 -2.67
CA PHE A 384 2.71 -5.42 -1.82
C PHE A 384 3.09 -6.76 -2.44
N GLN A 385 2.98 -7.82 -1.64
CA GLN A 385 3.16 -9.20 -2.06
C GLN A 385 1.90 -10.01 -1.74
N ARG A 386 1.71 -11.17 -2.36
CA ARG A 386 0.63 -12.11 -2.07
C ARG A 386 1.16 -13.54 -1.94
N VAL A 387 0.37 -14.39 -1.28
CA VAL A 387 0.63 -15.81 -1.05
C VAL A 387 1.82 -16.07 -0.12
N GLU A 388 3.03 -15.74 -0.56
CA GLU A 388 4.29 -16.02 0.14
C GLU A 388 5.18 -14.75 0.08
N PRO A 389 5.24 -13.96 1.17
CA PRO A 389 6.02 -12.73 1.21
C PRO A 389 7.49 -13.00 1.57
N ASN A 390 8.38 -12.11 1.12
CA ASN A 390 9.80 -12.12 1.50
C ASN A 390 10.04 -11.13 2.65
N PHE A 391 9.97 -11.62 3.89
CA PHE A 391 10.19 -10.79 5.09
C PHE A 391 11.66 -10.51 5.43
N SER A 392 12.60 -11.26 4.85
CA SER A 392 14.03 -11.13 5.13
C SER A 392 14.79 -10.33 4.08
N GLY A 393 14.17 -10.05 2.94
CA GLY A 393 14.75 -9.21 1.90
C GLY A 393 14.68 -7.73 2.26
N ASP A 394 15.59 -6.96 1.66
CA ASP A 394 15.66 -5.52 1.80
C ASP A 394 14.39 -4.85 1.24
N ALA A 395 13.62 -4.18 2.11
CA ALA A 395 12.34 -3.57 1.74
C ALA A 395 12.46 -2.54 0.61
N PHE A 396 13.64 -1.97 0.38
CA PHE A 396 13.91 -1.02 -0.70
C PHE A 396 14.05 -1.69 -2.06
N SER A 397 14.41 -2.98 -2.10
CA SER A 397 14.73 -3.69 -3.36
C SER A 397 13.91 -4.95 -3.61
N ILE A 398 13.26 -5.55 -2.60
CA ILE A 398 12.44 -6.76 -2.82
C ILE A 398 11.39 -6.54 -3.91
N PRO A 399 11.06 -7.52 -4.75
CA PRO A 399 10.06 -7.29 -5.78
C PRO A 399 8.65 -7.18 -5.20
N VAL A 400 7.89 -6.21 -5.71
CA VAL A 400 6.57 -5.83 -5.19
C VAL A 400 5.60 -5.55 -6.32
N ALA A 401 4.32 -5.79 -6.08
CA ALA A 401 3.27 -5.52 -7.03
C ALA A 401 3.18 -4.00 -7.21
N PRO A 402 3.11 -3.52 -8.45
CA PRO A 402 3.14 -2.10 -8.73
C PRO A 402 1.89 -1.41 -8.21
N LEU A 403 2.06 -0.15 -7.78
CA LEU A 403 0.98 0.68 -7.25
C LEU A 403 0.27 1.49 -8.34
N SER A 404 0.87 1.62 -9.52
CA SER A 404 0.37 2.32 -10.71
C SER A 404 0.73 1.50 -11.96
N SER A 405 0.00 1.69 -13.07
CA SER A 405 0.35 1.13 -14.37
C SER A 405 1.55 1.82 -15.02
N ALA A 406 1.89 3.05 -14.61
CA ALA A 406 3.12 3.74 -15.02
C ALA A 406 4.26 3.41 -14.04
N ASN A 407 5.47 3.23 -14.57
CA ASN A 407 6.68 2.96 -13.78
C ASN A 407 7.20 4.22 -13.09
#